data_AF-S6VYT9-F1
#
_entry.id   AF-S6VYT9-F1
#
_cell.length_a   1.000
_cell.length_b   1.000
_cell.length_c   1.000
_cell.angle_alpha   90.00
_cell.angle_beta   90.00
_cell.angle_gamma   90.00
#
_symmetry.space_group_name_H-M   'P 1'
#
loop_
_entity.id
_entity.type
_entity.pdbx_description
1 polymer ?
#
loop_
_entity_poly.entity_id
_entity_poly.type
_entity_poly.pdbx_seq_one_letter_code
_entity_poly.pdbx_strand_id
1 'polypeptide(L)'
;MKALLCKAFGPASTLVLEDVPSPEIKKNEILLDVHAAGVNFPDTLIIEGKYQFKPPFPFSPGGEAAGVIAAVGENVSHLKPGDRVMALTGWGSFAEQVAVP
;
A
#
# COMPACT_ATOMS: atom_id res chain seq x y z
N MET A 1 -10.27 -6.84 3.76
CA MET A 1 -9.10 -7.16 2.95
C MET A 1 -7.96 -7.52 3.88
N LYS A 2 -7.09 -8.44 3.50
CA LYS A 2 -5.89 -8.77 4.27
C LYS A 2 -4.82 -7.72 4.04
N ALA A 3 -4.17 -7.30 5.12
CA ALA A 3 -3.02 -6.42 5.10
C ALA A 3 -1.98 -6.88 6.12
N LEU A 4 -0.70 -6.82 5.72
CA LEU A 4 0.41 -7.01 6.64
C LEU A 4 0.66 -5.68 7.35
N LEU A 5 0.55 -5.66 8.69
CA LEU A 5 0.60 -4.45 9.50
C LEU A 5 1.85 -4.39 10.37
N CYS A 6 2.48 -3.23 10.36
CA CYS A 6 3.45 -2.78 11.35
C CYS A 6 2.70 -1.98 12.43
N LYS A 7 2.69 -2.48 13.67
CA LYS A 7 2.02 -1.85 14.83
C LYS A 7 2.98 -1.20 15.81
N ALA A 8 4.25 -1.56 15.73
CA ALA A 8 5.36 -0.99 16.47
C ALA A 8 6.64 -1.24 15.67
N PHE A 9 7.67 -0.43 15.88
CA PHE A 9 8.95 -0.65 15.22
C PHE A 9 9.58 -1.97 15.67
N GLY A 10 10.13 -2.72 14.72
CA GLY A 10 10.71 -4.04 14.99
C GLY A 10 11.12 -4.79 13.72
N PRO A 11 11.70 -5.98 13.87
CA PRO A 11 12.04 -6.84 12.74
C PRO A 11 10.77 -7.37 12.05
N ALA A 12 10.91 -7.90 10.83
CA ALA A 12 9.77 -8.42 10.05
C ALA A 12 8.93 -9.48 10.78
N SER A 13 9.51 -10.22 11.74
CA SER A 13 8.80 -11.21 12.55
C SER A 13 7.76 -10.62 13.51
N THR A 14 7.73 -9.29 13.71
CA THR A 14 6.71 -8.61 14.51
C THR A 14 5.53 -8.10 13.69
N LEU A 15 5.57 -8.26 12.36
CA LEU A 15 4.45 -7.89 11.49
C LEU A 15 3.31 -8.89 11.66
N VAL A 16 2.08 -8.37 11.59
CA VAL A 16 0.86 -9.17 11.77
C VAL A 16 -0.02 -9.07 10.52
N LEU A 17 -0.54 -10.21 10.07
CA LEU A 17 -1.50 -10.25 8.97
C LEU A 17 -2.91 -10.15 9.57
N GLU A 18 -3.67 -9.12 9.19
CA GLU A 18 -5.02 -8.88 9.72
C GLU A 18 -6.00 -8.54 8.61
N ASP A 19 -7.28 -8.80 8.88
CA ASP A 19 -8.39 -8.32 8.07
C ASP A 19 -8.74 -6.88 8.46
N VAL A 20 -8.61 -5.96 7.51
CA VAL A 20 -8.92 -4.53 7.66
C VAL A 20 -9.93 -4.09 6.60
N PRO A 21 -10.63 -2.95 6.80
CA PRO A 21 -11.44 -2.34 5.74
C PRO A 21 -10.60 -2.01 4.50
N SER A 22 -11.22 -2.08 3.33
CA SER A 22 -10.63 -1.52 2.10
C SER A 22 -10.43 -0.01 2.26
N PRO A 23 -9.34 0.58 1.72
CA PRO A 23 -9.12 2.02 1.82
C PRO A 23 -10.13 2.78 0.97
N GLU A 24 -10.61 3.90 1.50
CA GLU A 24 -11.37 4.88 0.71
C GLU A 24 -10.42 5.74 -0.13
N ILE A 25 -10.77 5.95 -1.40
CA ILE A 25 -9.96 6.78 -2.32
C ILE A 25 -10.43 8.23 -2.30
N LYS A 26 -9.48 9.16 -2.40
CA LYS A 26 -9.77 10.59 -2.62
C LYS A 26 -10.07 10.87 -4.10
N LYS A 27 -10.52 12.09 -4.37
CA LYS A 27 -10.88 12.55 -5.72
C LYS A 27 -9.77 12.39 -6.76
N ASN A 28 -8.50 12.47 -6.36
CA ASN A 28 -7.34 12.36 -7.26
C ASN A 28 -6.61 11.02 -7.09
N GLU A 29 -7.23 9.99 -6.51
CA GLU A 29 -6.59 8.71 -6.27
C GLU A 29 -7.30 7.60 -7.05
N ILE A 30 -6.61 6.48 -7.25
CA ILE A 30 -7.16 5.21 -7.71
C ILE A 30 -7.17 4.22 -6.56
N LEU A 31 -8.07 3.24 -6.62
CA LEU A 31 -8.01 2.02 -5.81
C LEU A 31 -7.38 0.94 -6.67
N LEU A 32 -6.25 0.40 -6.23
CA LEU A 32 -5.54 -0.66 -6.93
C LEU A 32 -5.78 -1.99 -6.22
N ASP A 33 -6.33 -2.98 -6.94
CA ASP A 33 -6.31 -4.39 -6.54
C ASP A 33 -4.89 -4.92 -6.74
N VAL A 34 -4.18 -5.18 -5.64
CA VAL A 34 -2.76 -5.56 -5.66
C VAL A 34 -2.65 -7.03 -6.06
N HIS A 35 -1.98 -7.30 -7.17
CA HIS A 35 -1.67 -8.66 -7.62
C HIS A 35 -0.24 -9.06 -7.25
N ALA A 36 0.67 -8.09 -7.21
CA ALA A 36 2.06 -8.27 -6.79
C ALA A 36 2.55 -7.01 -6.08
N ALA A 37 3.40 -7.20 -5.06
CA ALA A 37 4.11 -6.12 -4.38
C ALA A 37 5.61 -6.44 -4.36
N GLY A 38 6.44 -5.41 -4.57
CA GLY A 38 7.90 -5.55 -4.53
C GLY A 38 8.40 -5.50 -3.09
N VAL A 39 9.32 -6.40 -2.74
CA VAL A 39 9.99 -6.42 -1.44
C VAL A 39 11.39 -5.85 -1.60
N ASN A 40 11.68 -4.77 -0.86
CA ASN A 40 12.90 -4.02 -0.99
C ASN A 40 13.56 -3.76 0.38
N PHE A 41 14.86 -3.44 0.37
CA PHE A 41 15.59 -3.12 1.60
C PHE A 41 15.01 -1.93 2.41
N PRO A 42 14.51 -0.84 1.78
CA PRO A 42 13.83 0.25 2.51
C PRO A 42 12.64 -0.20 3.34
N ASP A 43 11.91 -1.25 2.94
CA ASP A 43 10.78 -1.76 3.72
C ASP A 43 11.25 -2.22 5.11
N THR A 44 12.41 -2.89 5.18
CA THR A 44 13.04 -3.29 6.45
C THR A 44 13.43 -2.07 7.29
N LEU A 45 13.99 -1.04 6.67
CA LEU A 45 14.37 0.19 7.38
C LEU A 45 13.14 0.93 7.92
N ILE A 46 12.02 0.93 7.18
CA ILE A 46 10.77 1.58 7.59
C ILE A 46 10.16 0.86 8.80
N ILE A 47 10.05 -0.47 8.76
CA ILE A 47 9.47 -1.25 9.89
C ILE A 47 10.37 -1.20 11.13
N GLU A 48 11.67 -0.98 10.99
CA GLU A 48 12.59 -0.78 12.11
C GLU A 48 12.69 0.68 12.59
N GLY A 49 11.98 1.62 11.94
CA GLY A 49 12.01 3.05 12.29
C GLY A 49 13.33 3.75 11.96
N LYS A 50 14.16 3.14 11.11
CA LYS A 50 15.50 3.59 10.72
C LYS A 50 15.51 4.39 9.41
N TYR A 51 14.39 4.46 8.71
CA TYR A 51 14.28 5.22 7.45
C TYR A 51 13.96 6.70 7.68
N GLN A 52 14.12 7.50 6.61
CA GLN A 52 13.85 8.95 6.64
C GLN A 52 12.37 9.24 6.91
N PHE A 53 11.47 8.41 6.36
CA PHE A 53 10.03 8.50 6.58
C PHE A 53 9.58 7.53 7.66
N LYS A 54 8.59 7.97 8.46
CA LYS A 54 8.00 7.19 9.55
C LYS A 54 6.47 7.27 9.43
N PRO A 55 5.84 6.32 8.71
CA PRO A 55 4.39 6.30 8.61
C PRO A 55 3.73 6.17 9.99
N PRO A 56 2.55 6.76 10.21
CA PRO A 56 1.83 6.62 11.47
C PRO A 56 1.40 5.17 11.68
N PHE A 57 1.49 4.68 12.91
CA PHE A 57 0.98 3.35 13.25
C PHE A 57 -0.57 3.32 13.32
N PRO A 58 -1.19 2.18 13.03
CA PRO A 58 -0.60 1.06 12.28
C PRO A 58 -0.48 1.41 10.79
N PHE A 59 0.55 0.90 10.12
CA PHE A 59 0.69 1.03 8.66
C PHE A 59 1.03 -0.31 8.03
N SER A 60 0.72 -0.46 6.74
CA SER A 60 1.24 -1.59 5.95
C SER A 60 2.56 -1.19 5.27
N PRO A 61 3.63 -2.00 5.32
CA PRO A 61 4.86 -1.74 4.56
C PRO A 61 4.67 -1.96 3.05
N GLY A 62 5.74 -1.84 2.26
CA GLY A 62 5.74 -2.10 0.82
C GLY A 62 5.59 -0.83 0.01
N GLY A 63 6.68 -0.42 -0.65
CA GLY A 63 6.74 0.83 -1.41
C GLY A 63 6.28 0.78 -2.87
N GLU A 64 5.94 -0.41 -3.39
CA GLU A 64 5.50 -0.58 -4.78
C GLU A 64 4.53 -1.75 -4.96
N ALA A 65 3.61 -1.60 -5.92
CA ALA A 65 2.65 -2.63 -6.31
C ALA A 65 2.36 -2.62 -7.81
N ALA A 66 1.93 -3.77 -8.33
CA ALA A 66 1.32 -3.91 -9.64
C ALA A 66 -0.01 -4.66 -9.52
N GLY A 67 -0.97 -4.28 -10.35
CA GLY A 67 -2.34 -4.75 -10.18
C GLY A 67 -3.30 -4.23 -11.23
N VAL A 68 -4.59 -4.26 -10.87
CA VAL A 68 -5.70 -3.79 -11.70
C VAL A 68 -6.45 -2.69 -10.96
N ILE A 69 -6.79 -1.61 -11.66
CA ILE A 69 -7.60 -0.53 -11.07
C ILE A 69 -9.00 -1.06 -10.77
N ALA A 70 -9.40 -0.98 -9.50
CA ALA A 70 -10.74 -1.33 -9.03
C ALA A 70 -11.70 -0.13 -9.11
N ALA A 71 -11.21 1.06 -8.75
CA ALA A 71 -11.98 2.30 -8.76
C ALA A 71 -11.07 3.51 -9.04
N VAL A 72 -11.67 4.61 -9.50
CA VAL A 72 -10.97 5.88 -9.73
C VAL A 72 -11.73 7.02 -9.06
N GLY A 73 -11.00 8.00 -8.54
CA GLY A 73 -11.56 9.21 -7.95
C GLY A 73 -12.16 10.13 -9.01
N GLU A 74 -13.05 11.03 -8.58
CA GLU A 74 -13.83 11.94 -9.43
C GLU A 74 -12.98 12.77 -10.42
N ASN A 75 -11.75 13.12 -10.06
CA ASN A 75 -10.87 13.95 -10.87
C ASN A 75 -9.90 13.14 -11.75
N VAL A 76 -9.90 11.82 -11.65
CA VAL A 76 -9.03 10.95 -12.45
C VAL A 76 -9.71 10.67 -13.79
N SER A 77 -9.26 11.33 -14.86
CA SER A 77 -9.85 11.24 -16.20
C SER A 77 -9.03 10.42 -17.21
N HIS A 78 -7.79 10.08 -16.88
CA HIS A 78 -6.83 9.44 -17.78
C HIS A 78 -6.65 7.94 -17.51
N LEU A 79 -7.29 7.41 -16.46
CA LEU A 79 -7.30 6.00 -16.05
C LEU A 79 -8.73 5.56 -15.82
N LYS A 80 -8.99 4.25 -15.90
CA LYS A 80 -10.31 3.67 -15.62
C LYS A 80 -10.19 2.31 -14.93
N PRO A 81 -11.26 1.84 -14.25
CA PRO A 81 -11.32 0.48 -13.74
C PRO A 81 -11.02 -0.56 -14.83
N GLY A 82 -10.28 -1.61 -14.46
CA GLY A 82 -9.80 -2.66 -15.35
C GLY A 82 -8.44 -2.38 -16.01
N ASP A 83 -7.92 -1.15 -15.94
CA ASP A 83 -6.56 -0.87 -16.43
C ASP A 83 -5.52 -1.60 -15.56
N ARG A 84 -4.48 -2.12 -16.22
CA ARG A 84 -3.33 -2.77 -15.57
C ARG A 84 -2.25 -1.72 -15.35
N VAL A 85 -1.87 -1.51 -14.09
CA VAL A 85 -0.91 -0.46 -13.72
C VAL A 85 0.13 -0.97 -12.71
N MET A 86 1.21 -0.22 -12.59
CA MET A 86 2.13 -0.28 -11.45
C MET A 86 2.16 1.07 -10.75
N ALA A 87 2.42 1.05 -9.44
CA ALA A 87 2.40 2.21 -8.57
C ALA A 87 3.61 2.22 -7.63
N LEU A 88 4.19 3.41 -7.43
CA LEU A 88 5.12 3.69 -6.34
C LEU A 88 4.33 4.37 -5.22
N THR A 89 4.17 3.68 -4.09
CA THR A 89 3.26 4.07 -3.00
C THR A 89 4.00 4.65 -1.79
N GLY A 90 5.31 4.41 -1.71
CA GLY A 90 6.14 4.77 -0.55
C GLY A 90 5.98 3.78 0.61
N TRP A 91 4.74 3.42 0.96
CA TRP A 91 4.36 2.29 1.81
C TRP A 91 2.89 1.93 1.52
N GLY A 92 2.40 0.81 2.07
CA GLY A 92 1.00 0.41 2.00
C GLY A 92 0.70 -0.73 1.03
N SER A 93 1.67 -1.12 0.21
CA SER A 93 1.47 -2.11 -0.84
C SER A 93 1.48 -3.57 -0.37
N PHE A 94 1.86 -3.87 0.87
CA PHE A 94 1.71 -5.22 1.46
C PHE A 94 0.28 -5.45 1.98
N ALA A 95 -0.70 -5.15 1.13
CA ALA A 95 -2.13 -5.31 1.35
C ALA A 95 -2.80 -5.75 0.04
N GLU A 96 -3.99 -6.34 0.11
CA GLU A 96 -4.74 -6.75 -1.09
C GLU A 96 -5.23 -5.55 -1.91
N GLN A 97 -5.42 -4.37 -1.30
CA GLN A 97 -5.74 -3.13 -2.00
C GLN A 97 -4.97 -1.94 -1.42
N VAL A 98 -4.67 -0.96 -2.28
CA VAL A 98 -4.00 0.28 -1.89
C VAL A 98 -4.58 1.48 -2.65
N ALA A 99 -4.76 2.60 -1.95
CA ALA A 99 -5.13 3.88 -2.55
C ALA A 99 -3.87 4.62 -3.02
N VAL A 100 -3.82 5.07 -4.26
CA VAL A 100 -2.63 5.69 -4.88
C VAL A 100 -3.02 6.94 -5.66
N PRO A 101 -2.31 8.07 -5.54
CA PRO A 101 -2.52 9.26 -6.37
C PRO A 101 -2.29 9.04 -7.87
#